data_AF-A0A1M6Z9Y7-F1
#
_entry.id   AF-A0A1M6Z9Y7-F1
#
_cell.length_a   1.000
_cell.length_b   1.000
_cell.length_c   1.000
_cell.angle_alpha   90.00
_cell.angle_beta   90.00
_cell.angle_gamma   90.00
#
_symmetry.space_group_name_H-M   'P 1'
#
loop_
_entity.id
_entity.type
_entity.pdbx_description
1 polymer ?
#
loop_
_entity_poly.entity_id
_entity_poly.type
_entity_poly.pdbx_seq_one_letter_code
_entity_poly.pdbx_strand_id
1 'polypeptide(L)'
;MKYTFTLFTLLTSFAFGQYIKKATITSKKTNEKFEITNVQYLKDGKFIKFNTDNFKNALVYARLKDIDLEFDSIDYSKSIPDIKQTYYEGTLNYPDGLYLTIESFINKTPEAITFEKKPNMQAEAFEYSDDLVNFYDRKGKFPEFQQNKYFAIVQNGDVYFSLKQFSKLTKKSKTNLGSGIPSFAYVRVKAGSENHLYFELPKGMDSDFTSIFAIAGGAIGAAVGAVTDAIVSNNKKEDYSQSYINLVKNNFTFHDINYMKGVIFDVKSKEFFFLKDCSDLDNYIKMYKSELTIDCKTEYTLDKQREIINNIK
;
A
#
# COMPACT_ATOMS: atom_id res chain seq x y z
N MET A 1 6.56 1.19 35.77
CA MET A 1 7.34 2.43 35.68
C MET A 1 7.23 2.93 34.25
N LYS A 2 6.69 4.14 34.04
CA LYS A 2 6.66 4.80 32.72
C LYS A 2 8.04 5.40 32.47
N TYR A 3 8.76 4.89 31.48
CA TYR A 3 10.01 5.51 31.03
C TYR A 3 9.71 6.21 29.71
N THR A 4 9.47 7.52 29.80
CA THR A 4 9.31 8.39 28.64
C THR A 4 10.71 8.63 28.05
N PHE A 5 11.00 8.06 26.88
CA PHE A 5 12.24 8.34 26.18
C PHE A 5 12.07 9.60 25.32
N THR A 6 12.76 10.68 25.70
CA THR A 6 12.94 11.86 24.86
C THR A 6 14.27 11.70 24.10
N LEU A 7 14.21 11.62 22.76
CA LEU A 7 15.37 11.31 21.92
C LEU A 7 16.37 12.49 21.80
N PHE A 8 17.03 12.87 22.90
CA PHE A 8 18.13 13.85 22.87
C PHE A 8 19.49 13.30 23.30
N THR A 9 19.56 12.05 23.76
CA THR A 9 20.84 11.37 24.01
C THR A 9 20.63 9.91 23.68
N LEU A 10 21.39 9.39 22.70
CA LEU A 10 21.78 7.97 22.52
C LEU A 10 22.30 7.77 21.09
N LEU A 11 23.42 8.45 20.78
CA LEU A 11 24.08 8.39 19.47
C LEU A 11 25.07 7.22 19.32
N THR A 12 25.16 6.31 20.29
CA THR A 12 26.13 5.21 20.21
C THR A 12 25.53 3.95 20.80
N SER A 13 25.08 3.03 19.92
CA SER A 13 24.68 1.63 20.18
C SER A 13 23.20 1.23 20.11
N PHE A 14 22.30 2.07 19.57
CA PHE A 14 20.98 1.58 19.18
C PHE A 14 21.09 0.83 17.86
N ALA A 15 21.03 -0.51 17.93
CA ALA A 15 20.36 -1.25 16.87
C ALA A 15 18.94 -0.70 16.81
N PHE A 16 18.71 0.26 15.90
CA PHE A 16 17.42 0.94 15.74
C PHE A 16 16.34 -0.13 15.70
N GLY A 17 15.48 -0.16 16.73
CA GLY A 17 14.28 -0.97 16.67
C GLY A 17 13.44 -0.46 15.53
N GLN A 18 12.85 -1.40 14.79
CA GLN A 18 12.21 -1.10 13.52
C GLN A 18 10.77 -0.62 13.70
N TYR A 19 10.16 -0.81 14.88
CA TYR A 19 8.73 -0.65 15.10
C TYR A 19 8.34 -0.07 16.47
N ILE A 20 7.37 0.85 16.49
CA ILE A 20 6.67 1.33 17.69
C ILE A 20 5.16 1.22 17.45
N LYS A 21 4.45 0.51 18.34
CA LYS A 21 3.01 0.27 18.21
C LYS A 21 2.18 1.55 18.32
N LYS A 22 2.49 2.37 19.32
CA LYS A 22 1.82 3.64 19.62
C LYS A 22 2.84 4.69 20.06
N ALA A 23 2.69 5.91 19.58
CA ALA A 23 3.52 7.04 19.97
C ALA A 23 2.74 8.35 19.87
N THR A 24 3.29 9.40 20.45
CA THR A 24 2.88 10.79 20.23
C THR A 24 4.02 11.51 19.52
N ILE A 25 3.72 12.24 18.46
CA ILE A 25 4.67 13.15 17.82
C ILE A 25 4.30 14.59 18.10
N THR A 26 5.30 15.43 18.33
CA THR A 26 5.16 16.88 18.42
C THR A 26 5.91 17.52 17.27
N SER A 27 5.27 18.35 16.47
CA SER A 27 5.96 19.08 15.40
C SER A 27 6.82 20.19 15.98
N LYS A 28 8.10 20.23 15.62
CA LYS A 28 9.00 21.31 16.06
C LYS A 28 8.66 22.68 15.45
N LYS A 29 7.90 22.69 14.35
CA LYS A 29 7.55 23.92 13.63
C LYS A 29 6.35 24.63 14.22
N THR A 30 5.33 23.88 14.64
CA THR A 30 4.05 24.42 15.12
C THR A 30 3.79 24.13 16.59
N ASN A 31 4.55 23.21 17.19
CA ASN A 31 4.32 22.62 18.51
C ASN A 31 3.01 21.83 18.65
N GLU A 32 2.35 21.48 17.53
CA GLU A 32 1.15 20.63 17.53
C GLU A 32 1.51 19.17 17.82
N LYS A 33 0.64 18.49 18.58
CA LYS A 33 0.79 17.08 18.96
C LYS A 33 -0.17 16.17 18.20
N PHE A 34 0.31 14.99 17.84
CA PHE A 34 -0.45 13.98 17.12
C PHE A 34 -0.25 12.61 17.76
N GLU A 35 -1.34 11.91 18.05
CA GLU A 35 -1.30 10.49 18.37
C GLU A 35 -1.12 9.69 17.08
N ILE A 36 -0.17 8.76 17.08
CA ILE A 36 0.20 7.94 15.93
C ILE A 36 0.35 6.48 16.32
N THR A 37 0.16 5.60 15.34
CA THR A 37 0.27 4.15 15.52
C THR A 37 1.09 3.52 14.40
N ASN A 38 1.55 2.28 14.62
CA ASN A 38 2.31 1.49 13.65
C ASN A 38 3.52 2.24 13.08
N VAL A 39 4.30 2.87 13.95
CA VAL A 39 5.47 3.66 13.55
C VAL A 39 6.59 2.73 13.09
N GLN A 40 7.10 2.94 11.90
CA GLN A 40 8.20 2.18 11.32
C GLN A 40 9.36 3.11 10.97
N TYR A 41 10.57 2.75 11.40
CA TYR A 41 11.77 3.50 11.05
C TYR A 41 12.21 3.16 9.63
N LEU A 42 12.55 4.21 8.86
CA LEU A 42 13.03 4.09 7.49
C LEU A 42 14.39 4.78 7.33
N LYS A 43 15.16 4.33 6.33
CA LYS A 43 16.49 4.85 5.94
C LYS A 43 17.42 5.10 7.13
N ASP A 44 17.81 4.03 7.80
CA ASP A 44 18.75 4.05 8.93
C ASP A 44 18.28 4.98 10.07
N GLY A 45 16.96 5.06 10.28
CA GLY A 45 16.37 5.85 11.35
C GLY A 45 16.39 7.36 11.11
N LYS A 46 16.37 7.81 9.84
CA LYS A 46 16.20 9.24 9.50
C LYS A 46 14.73 9.65 9.36
N PHE A 47 13.87 8.67 9.07
CA PHE A 47 12.45 8.86 8.79
C PHE A 47 11.61 7.89 9.61
N ILE A 48 10.37 8.29 9.82
CA ILE A 48 9.32 7.39 10.30
C ILE A 48 8.15 7.37 9.32
N LYS A 49 7.56 6.19 9.14
CA LYS A 49 6.24 5.96 8.54
C LYS A 49 5.26 5.63 9.66
N PHE A 50 4.03 6.16 9.64
CA PHE A 50 3.04 5.90 10.69
C PHE A 50 1.60 6.12 10.20
N ASN A 51 0.66 5.65 11.02
CA ASN A 51 -0.78 5.83 10.84
C ASN A 51 -1.31 6.89 11.83
N THR A 52 -2.36 7.62 11.45
CA THR A 52 -3.02 8.59 12.33
C THR A 52 -4.53 8.67 12.05
N ASP A 53 -5.34 8.86 13.08
CA ASP A 53 -6.80 8.96 12.95
C ASP A 53 -7.23 10.24 12.20
N ASN A 54 -6.39 11.28 12.24
CA ASN A 54 -6.64 12.54 11.52
C ASN A 54 -6.68 12.36 10.01
N PHE A 55 -6.06 11.28 9.51
CA PHE A 55 -6.06 10.90 8.11
C PHE A 55 -6.15 9.39 8.02
N LYS A 56 -7.36 8.88 8.29
CA LYS A 56 -7.70 7.50 7.94
C LYS A 56 -7.30 7.30 6.48
N ASN A 57 -6.63 6.19 6.20
CA ASN A 57 -6.29 5.84 4.82
C ASN A 57 -5.20 6.71 4.17
N ALA A 58 -4.30 7.30 4.94
CA ALA A 58 -3.04 7.81 4.40
C ALA A 58 -1.82 7.18 5.06
N LEU A 59 -0.79 6.92 4.24
CA LEU A 59 0.54 6.66 4.76
C LEU A 59 1.20 8.00 5.06
N VAL A 60 1.55 8.26 6.32
CA VAL A 60 2.18 9.52 6.71
C VAL A 60 3.64 9.28 7.05
N TYR A 61 4.48 10.22 6.63
CA TYR A 61 5.92 10.21 6.80
C TYR A 61 6.37 11.49 7.49
N ALA A 62 7.32 11.36 8.42
CA ALA A 62 7.97 12.48 9.05
C ALA A 62 9.49 12.30 9.08
N ARG A 63 10.21 13.43 8.93
CA ARG A 63 11.63 13.51 9.26
C ARG A 63 11.79 13.53 10.76
N LEU A 64 12.59 12.62 11.31
CA LEU A 64 12.85 12.59 12.76
C LEU A 64 13.44 13.91 13.28
N LYS A 65 14.20 14.64 12.45
CA LYS A 65 14.73 15.96 12.82
C LYS A 65 13.67 17.06 12.95
N ASP A 66 12.49 16.89 12.35
CA ASP A 66 11.43 17.91 12.33
C ASP A 66 10.37 17.68 13.44
N ILE A 67 10.51 16.59 14.19
CA ILE A 67 9.58 16.21 15.26
C ILE A 67 10.31 15.87 16.55
N ASP A 68 9.55 15.87 17.64
CA ASP A 68 9.87 15.11 18.85
C ASP A 68 8.94 13.90 18.92
N LEU A 69 9.49 12.73 19.21
CA LEU A 69 8.78 11.45 19.27
C LEU A 69 8.80 10.94 20.71
N GLU A 70 7.61 10.73 21.28
CA GLU A 70 7.41 10.23 22.64
C GLU A 70 6.64 8.90 22.56
N PHE A 71 7.13 7.86 23.23
CA PHE A 71 6.45 6.56 23.31
C PHE A 71 6.78 5.84 24.61
N ASP A 72 5.90 4.93 25.04
CA ASP A 72 6.16 4.04 26.15
C ASP A 72 7.05 2.87 25.69
N SER A 73 8.06 2.52 26.49
CA SER A 73 9.00 1.43 26.15
C SER A 73 8.35 0.06 25.85
N ILE A 74 7.12 -0.17 26.34
CA ILE A 74 6.36 -1.40 26.06
C ILE A 74 5.84 -1.47 24.61
N ASP A 75 5.68 -0.32 23.95
CA ASP A 75 5.22 -0.24 22.57
C ASP A 75 6.36 -0.43 21.56
N TYR A 76 7.61 -0.49 22.02
CA TYR A 76 8.80 -0.61 21.18
C TYR A 76 9.18 -2.07 20.93
N SER A 77 9.48 -2.40 19.67
CA SER A 77 9.97 -3.71 19.27
C SER A 77 11.11 -3.61 18.26
N LYS A 78 12.05 -4.56 18.34
CA LYS A 78 13.10 -4.74 17.33
C LYS A 78 12.56 -5.39 16.06
N SER A 79 11.57 -6.28 16.19
CA SER A 79 10.88 -6.91 15.07
C SER A 79 9.59 -6.17 14.75
N ILE A 80 9.33 -5.94 13.47
CA ILE A 80 8.01 -5.49 13.00
C ILE A 80 7.05 -6.67 13.24
N PRO A 81 5.96 -6.50 14.01
CA PRO A 81 4.99 -7.57 14.20
C PRO A 81 4.33 -7.93 12.86
N ASP A 82 4.05 -9.22 12.67
CA ASP A 82 3.24 -9.71 11.56
C ASP A 82 1.79 -9.25 11.78
N ILE A 83 1.50 -8.03 11.34
CA ILE A 83 0.12 -7.53 11.26
C ILE A 83 -0.51 -8.21 10.04
N LYS A 84 -1.78 -8.60 10.13
CA LYS A 84 -2.52 -9.05 8.95
C LYS A 84 -2.58 -7.89 7.95
N GLN A 85 -1.87 -8.02 6.83
CA GLN A 85 -1.76 -6.99 5.79
C GLN A 85 -2.84 -7.15 4.70
N THR A 86 -3.80 -8.04 4.94
CA THR A 86 -4.94 -8.33 4.08
C THR A 86 -6.24 -8.17 4.87
N TYR A 87 -7.31 -7.88 4.15
CA TYR A 87 -8.60 -7.46 4.69
C TYR A 87 -9.72 -8.45 4.39
N TYR A 88 -9.47 -9.54 3.66
CA TYR A 88 -10.50 -10.56 3.45
C TYR A 88 -10.90 -11.23 4.77
N GLU A 89 -12.21 -11.42 4.97
CA GLU A 89 -12.78 -11.92 6.24
C GLU A 89 -12.54 -13.43 6.47
N GLY A 90 -12.12 -14.17 5.43
CA GLY A 90 -11.83 -15.61 5.47
C GLY A 90 -10.37 -15.98 5.20
N THR A 91 -10.15 -17.17 4.66
CA THR A 91 -8.88 -17.56 4.01
C THR A 91 -9.20 -17.86 2.56
N LEU A 92 -8.44 -17.28 1.63
CA LEU A 92 -8.52 -17.65 0.23
C LEU A 92 -7.97 -19.08 0.09
N ASN A 93 -8.79 -20.02 -0.36
CA ASN A 93 -8.47 -21.43 -0.46
C ASN A 93 -7.73 -21.73 -1.77
N TYR A 94 -6.61 -21.05 -1.99
CA TYR A 94 -5.69 -21.33 -3.10
C TYR A 94 -4.45 -22.05 -2.53
N PRO A 95 -4.10 -23.25 -3.03
CA PRO A 95 -2.87 -23.91 -2.62
C PRO A 95 -1.62 -23.09 -2.98
N ASP A 96 -0.63 -23.09 -2.09
CA ASP A 96 0.66 -22.44 -2.33
C ASP A 96 1.33 -22.99 -3.60
N GLY A 97 1.90 -22.08 -4.41
CA GLY A 97 2.64 -22.43 -5.61
C GLY A 97 2.43 -21.44 -6.76
N LEU A 98 2.79 -21.87 -7.97
CA LEU A 98 2.76 -21.04 -9.17
C LEU A 98 1.59 -21.38 -10.07
N TYR A 99 0.87 -20.35 -10.49
CA TYR A 99 -0.26 -20.49 -11.40
C TYR A 99 0.12 -19.94 -12.77
N LEU A 100 0.31 -20.83 -13.73
CA LEU A 100 0.77 -20.48 -15.07
C LEU A 100 -0.26 -19.65 -15.85
N THR A 101 -1.53 -20.04 -15.79
CA THR A 101 -2.64 -19.41 -16.52
C THR A 101 -3.79 -19.06 -15.59
N ILE A 102 -4.75 -18.27 -16.10
CA ILE A 102 -6.03 -18.04 -15.43
C ILE A 102 -6.71 -19.39 -15.14
N GLU A 103 -6.70 -20.32 -16.09
CA GLU A 103 -7.30 -21.64 -15.92
C GLU A 103 -6.64 -22.42 -14.78
N SER A 104 -5.31 -22.42 -14.69
CA SER A 104 -4.62 -23.09 -13.58
C SER A 104 -4.98 -22.48 -12.23
N PHE A 105 -5.18 -21.15 -12.19
CA PHE A 105 -5.56 -20.43 -10.99
C PHE A 105 -6.98 -20.78 -10.55
N ILE A 106 -7.95 -20.71 -11.46
CA ILE A 106 -9.35 -21.07 -11.21
C ILE A 106 -9.49 -22.54 -10.81
N ASN A 107 -8.75 -23.43 -11.47
CA ASN A 107 -8.77 -24.87 -11.17
C ASN A 107 -7.94 -25.24 -9.94
N LYS A 108 -7.23 -24.29 -9.33
CA LYS A 108 -6.39 -24.49 -8.13
C LYS A 108 -5.31 -25.56 -8.33
N THR A 109 -4.70 -25.59 -9.51
CA THR A 109 -3.66 -26.54 -9.89
C THR A 109 -2.31 -25.84 -10.06
N PRO A 110 -1.63 -25.44 -8.97
CA PRO A 110 -0.32 -24.80 -9.07
C PRO A 110 0.81 -25.78 -9.37
N GLU A 111 1.90 -25.25 -9.92
CA GLU A 111 3.20 -25.93 -9.93
C GLU A 111 3.90 -25.73 -8.58
N ALA A 112 4.41 -26.81 -7.98
CA ALA A 112 5.11 -26.79 -6.70
C ALA A 112 6.57 -26.36 -6.88
N ILE A 113 6.90 -25.12 -6.53
CA ILE A 113 8.27 -24.60 -6.54
C ILE A 113 8.46 -23.65 -5.35
N THR A 114 9.64 -23.67 -4.72
CA THR A 114 10.00 -22.78 -3.61
C THR A 114 10.68 -21.50 -4.12
N PHE A 115 10.18 -20.34 -3.66
CA PHE A 115 10.73 -19.03 -4.01
C PHE A 115 11.14 -18.23 -2.78
N GLU A 116 11.98 -17.24 -3.01
CA GLU A 116 12.24 -16.14 -2.09
C GLU A 116 11.41 -14.92 -2.53
N LYS A 117 10.62 -14.36 -1.63
CA LYS A 117 9.87 -13.12 -1.85
C LYS A 117 10.68 -11.95 -1.31
N LYS A 118 10.83 -10.88 -2.10
CA LYS A 118 11.40 -9.61 -1.63
C LYS A 118 10.49 -8.45 -2.03
N PRO A 119 10.37 -7.42 -1.17
CA PRO A 119 9.77 -6.16 -1.56
C PRO A 119 10.36 -5.64 -2.88
N ASN A 120 9.50 -5.14 -3.76
CA ASN A 120 9.94 -4.43 -4.95
C ASN A 120 10.50 -3.06 -4.54
N MET A 121 11.40 -2.48 -5.35
CA MET A 121 11.94 -1.13 -5.14
C MET A 121 10.87 -0.03 -5.05
N GLN A 122 9.67 -0.28 -5.59
CA GLN A 122 8.53 0.63 -5.52
C GLN A 122 7.48 0.22 -4.49
N ALA A 123 7.74 -0.77 -3.64
CA ALA A 123 6.78 -1.22 -2.65
C ALA A 123 6.44 -0.15 -1.60
N GLU A 124 7.29 0.88 -1.45
CA GLU A 124 7.02 2.06 -0.63
C GLU A 124 5.81 2.89 -1.12
N ALA A 125 5.37 2.69 -2.36
CA ALA A 125 4.12 3.23 -2.93
C ALA A 125 2.85 2.58 -2.41
N PHE A 126 2.99 1.44 -1.74
CA PHE A 126 1.88 0.65 -1.29
C PHE A 126 1.74 0.75 0.22
N GLU A 127 0.57 0.36 0.72
CA GLU A 127 0.28 0.38 2.14
C GLU A 127 1.30 -0.45 2.93
N TYR A 128 1.67 -1.61 2.40
CA TYR A 128 2.72 -2.47 2.93
C TYR A 128 3.80 -2.76 1.89
N SER A 129 5.06 -2.92 2.34
CA SER A 129 6.19 -3.30 1.48
C SER A 129 5.99 -4.65 0.76
N ASP A 130 5.05 -5.40 1.26
CA ASP A 130 4.73 -6.75 0.85
C ASP A 130 3.51 -6.76 -0.11
N ASP A 131 2.89 -5.60 -0.37
CA ASP A 131 1.81 -5.44 -1.35
C ASP A 131 2.33 -5.40 -2.80
N LEU A 132 3.61 -5.07 -3.00
CA LEU A 132 4.30 -5.14 -4.29
C LEU A 132 5.66 -5.84 -4.13
N VAL A 133 5.80 -7.01 -4.75
CA VAL A 133 6.95 -7.88 -4.54
C VAL A 133 7.54 -8.41 -5.83
N ASN A 134 8.78 -8.89 -5.74
CA ASN A 134 9.41 -9.72 -6.74
C ASN A 134 9.68 -11.11 -6.13
N PHE A 135 9.56 -12.15 -6.94
CA PHE A 135 9.83 -13.53 -6.54
C PHE A 135 11.10 -14.07 -7.22
N TYR A 136 12.02 -14.62 -6.43
CA TYR A 136 13.31 -15.10 -6.88
C TYR A 136 13.42 -16.61 -6.68
N ASP A 137 14.02 -17.31 -7.64
CA ASP A 137 14.49 -18.68 -7.41
C ASP A 137 15.66 -18.63 -6.41
N ARG A 138 15.66 -19.53 -5.42
CA ARG A 138 16.71 -19.69 -4.40
C ARG A 138 18.11 -19.94 -4.98
N LYS A 139 18.22 -20.30 -6.28
CA LYS A 139 19.50 -20.42 -7.00
C LYS A 139 20.16 -19.07 -7.36
N GLY A 140 19.56 -17.94 -6.99
CA GLY A 140 20.27 -16.66 -6.87
C GLY A 140 20.66 -15.96 -8.19
N LYS A 141 20.15 -16.38 -9.34
CA LYS A 141 20.40 -15.71 -10.63
C LYS A 141 19.19 -14.91 -11.10
N PHE A 142 19.34 -13.58 -11.16
CA PHE A 142 18.67 -12.77 -12.18
C PHE A 142 19.52 -12.89 -13.45
N PRO A 143 19.01 -13.22 -14.66
CA PRO A 143 17.62 -13.32 -15.10
C PRO A 143 17.33 -14.61 -15.91
N GLU A 144 16.73 -15.63 -15.30
CA GLU A 144 16.10 -16.72 -16.08
C GLU A 144 14.74 -17.14 -15.52
N PHE A 145 14.39 -16.72 -14.30
CA PHE A 145 13.04 -16.91 -13.82
C PHE A 145 12.11 -16.08 -14.69
N GLN A 146 11.25 -16.78 -15.41
CA GLN A 146 10.13 -16.21 -16.14
C GLN A 146 9.08 -15.73 -15.13
N GLN A 147 9.44 -14.79 -14.23
CA GLN A 147 8.50 -14.05 -13.35
C GLN A 147 7.31 -13.53 -14.15
N ASN A 148 7.56 -13.26 -15.42
CA ASN A 148 6.64 -12.77 -16.41
C ASN A 148 5.71 -13.84 -17.02
N LYS A 149 5.92 -15.12 -16.75
CA LYS A 149 5.16 -16.25 -17.33
C LYS A 149 3.92 -16.57 -16.51
N TYR A 150 4.04 -16.57 -15.19
CA TYR A 150 2.95 -16.95 -14.29
C TYR A 150 1.90 -15.84 -14.18
N PHE A 151 0.64 -16.27 -14.12
CA PHE A 151 -0.52 -15.41 -13.87
C PHE A 151 -0.60 -14.98 -12.42
N ALA A 152 -0.45 -15.94 -11.50
CA ALA A 152 -0.48 -15.69 -10.06
C ALA A 152 0.55 -16.55 -9.33
N ILE A 153 0.91 -16.10 -8.13
CA ILE A 153 1.75 -16.84 -7.18
C ILE A 153 1.03 -16.81 -5.84
N VAL A 154 0.97 -17.96 -5.17
CA VAL A 154 0.44 -18.07 -3.81
C VAL A 154 1.54 -18.53 -2.89
N GLN A 155 1.78 -17.79 -1.82
CA GLN A 155 2.82 -18.10 -0.84
C GLN A 155 2.33 -17.75 0.56
N ASN A 156 2.40 -18.73 1.47
CA ASN A 156 1.92 -18.63 2.83
C ASN A 156 0.45 -18.17 2.90
N GLY A 157 -0.38 -18.61 1.94
CA GLY A 157 -1.79 -18.24 1.83
C GLY A 157 -2.08 -16.84 1.25
N ASP A 158 -1.06 -16.02 0.97
CA ASP A 158 -1.24 -14.75 0.26
C ASP A 158 -1.26 -14.98 -1.25
N VAL A 159 -2.23 -14.37 -1.94
CA VAL A 159 -2.35 -14.41 -3.41
C VAL A 159 -1.71 -13.16 -4.01
N TYR A 160 -0.91 -13.35 -5.06
CA TYR A 160 -0.29 -12.25 -5.81
C TYR A 160 -0.54 -12.39 -7.32
N PHE A 161 -0.94 -11.32 -7.99
CA PHE A 161 -1.14 -11.27 -9.44
C PHE A 161 0.07 -10.65 -10.18
N SER A 162 0.40 -11.22 -11.33
CA SER A 162 1.43 -10.69 -12.21
C SER A 162 0.97 -9.41 -12.90
N LEU A 163 1.73 -8.32 -12.72
CA LEU A 163 1.44 -7.04 -13.39
C LEU A 163 1.64 -7.12 -14.90
N LYS A 164 2.52 -8.00 -15.39
CA LYS A 164 2.69 -8.23 -16.83
C LYS A 164 1.46 -8.91 -17.42
N GLN A 165 0.97 -9.98 -16.80
CA GLN A 165 -0.21 -10.69 -17.31
C GLN A 165 -1.43 -9.78 -17.26
N PHE A 166 -1.59 -9.04 -16.17
CA PHE A 166 -2.55 -7.96 -16.06
C PHE A 166 -2.43 -6.96 -17.22
N SER A 167 -1.24 -6.40 -17.48
CA SER A 167 -1.03 -5.41 -18.56
C SER A 167 -1.43 -5.91 -19.95
N LYS A 168 -1.28 -7.21 -20.24
CA LYS A 168 -1.68 -7.81 -21.53
C LYS A 168 -3.20 -7.83 -21.66
N LEU A 169 -3.90 -8.13 -20.58
CA LEU A 169 -5.36 -8.21 -20.55
C LEU A 169 -6.00 -6.82 -20.64
N THR A 170 -5.34 -5.82 -20.06
CA THR A 170 -5.87 -4.45 -19.92
C THR A 170 -5.49 -3.52 -21.06
N LYS A 171 -4.57 -3.92 -21.96
CA LYS A 171 -4.36 -3.26 -23.26
C LYS A 171 -5.66 -3.13 -24.08
N LYS A 172 -6.66 -4.01 -23.84
CA LYS A 172 -8.00 -3.91 -24.44
C LYS A 172 -8.86 -2.80 -23.82
N SER A 173 -8.63 -2.45 -22.55
CA SER A 173 -9.44 -1.46 -21.79
C SER A 173 -8.83 -0.05 -21.77
N LYS A 174 -7.76 0.21 -22.55
CA LYS A 174 -7.01 1.49 -22.59
C LYS A 174 -6.62 2.03 -21.19
N THR A 175 -6.46 1.14 -20.21
CA THR A 175 -6.21 1.55 -18.83
C THR A 175 -4.71 1.50 -18.58
N ASN A 176 -4.08 2.66 -18.39
CA ASN A 176 -2.64 2.70 -18.10
C ASN A 176 -2.37 2.13 -16.70
N LEU A 177 -1.40 1.22 -16.62
CA LEU A 177 -0.69 0.95 -15.38
C LEU A 177 0.05 2.24 -14.98
N GLY A 178 0.15 2.52 -13.67
CA GLY A 178 0.94 3.66 -13.20
C GLY A 178 2.34 3.64 -13.80
N SER A 179 2.77 4.80 -14.31
CA SER A 179 4.05 5.02 -15.01
C SER A 179 5.24 4.81 -14.07
N GLY A 180 5.71 3.57 -13.93
CA GLY A 180 6.91 3.27 -13.17
C GLY A 180 6.88 1.89 -12.54
N ILE A 181 5.71 1.31 -12.27
CA ILE A 181 5.64 -0.03 -11.68
C ILE A 181 6.22 -1.05 -12.65
N PRO A 182 7.27 -1.79 -12.27
CA PRO A 182 7.89 -2.74 -13.17
C PRO A 182 6.90 -3.86 -13.52
N SER A 183 6.72 -4.11 -14.81
CA SER A 183 5.79 -5.17 -15.27
C SER A 183 6.13 -6.56 -14.73
N PHE A 184 7.36 -6.80 -14.30
CA PHE A 184 7.80 -8.07 -13.71
C PHE A 184 7.40 -8.26 -12.24
N ALA A 185 6.87 -7.21 -11.60
CA ALA A 185 6.43 -7.28 -10.21
C ALA A 185 5.07 -7.97 -10.07
N TYR A 186 4.79 -8.34 -8.83
CA TYR A 186 3.56 -9.00 -8.39
C TYR A 186 2.86 -8.15 -7.34
N VAL A 187 1.54 -8.00 -7.47
CA VAL A 187 0.71 -7.23 -6.55
C VAL A 187 -0.15 -8.15 -5.70
N ARG A 188 -0.23 -7.88 -4.40
CA ARG A 188 -0.98 -8.69 -3.44
C ARG A 188 -2.50 -8.45 -3.56
N VAL A 189 -3.28 -9.52 -3.44
CA VAL A 189 -4.72 -9.47 -3.20
C VAL A 189 -4.99 -9.03 -1.76
N LYS A 190 -5.76 -7.96 -1.61
CA LYS A 190 -6.04 -7.32 -0.31
C LYS A 190 -7.41 -7.69 0.24
N ALA A 191 -8.40 -7.93 -0.61
CA ALA A 191 -9.78 -8.22 -0.17
C ALA A 191 -10.48 -9.15 -1.16
N GLY A 192 -11.66 -9.64 -0.78
CA GLY A 192 -12.54 -10.44 -1.62
C GLY A 192 -12.74 -11.87 -1.15
N SER A 193 -13.15 -12.71 -2.09
CA SER A 193 -13.60 -14.07 -1.87
C SER A 193 -13.09 -15.01 -2.99
N GLU A 194 -13.55 -16.25 -2.99
CA GLU A 194 -13.28 -17.20 -4.07
C GLU A 194 -13.82 -16.76 -5.43
N ASN A 195 -14.82 -15.87 -5.47
CA ASN A 195 -15.47 -15.44 -6.71
C ASN A 195 -14.85 -14.15 -7.28
N HIS A 196 -14.23 -13.34 -6.42
CA HIS A 196 -13.68 -12.04 -6.81
C HIS A 196 -12.54 -11.64 -5.90
N LEU A 197 -11.43 -11.24 -6.51
CA LEU A 197 -10.19 -10.94 -5.83
C LEU A 197 -9.79 -9.50 -6.08
N TYR A 198 -9.70 -8.72 -5.00
CA TYR A 198 -9.44 -7.29 -5.05
C TYR A 198 -8.00 -6.96 -4.70
N PHE A 199 -7.38 -6.10 -5.50
CA PHE A 199 -6.07 -5.52 -5.23
C PHE A 199 -6.04 -4.05 -5.62
N GLU A 200 -5.01 -3.36 -5.16
CA GLU A 200 -4.88 -1.91 -5.32
C GLU A 200 -3.66 -1.58 -6.16
N LEU A 201 -3.80 -0.61 -7.06
CA LEU A 201 -2.69 -0.05 -7.83
C LEU A 201 -2.70 1.47 -7.77
N PRO A 202 -1.58 2.17 -7.87
CA PRO A 202 -1.56 3.63 -8.05
C PRO A 202 -2.32 4.07 -9.32
N LYS A 203 -3.10 5.16 -9.20
CA LYS A 203 -3.84 5.85 -10.28
C LYS A 203 -2.86 6.65 -11.13
N GLY A 204 -2.14 6.00 -12.04
CA GLY A 204 -1.09 6.72 -12.78
C GLY A 204 0.09 7.07 -11.86
N MET A 205 1.29 7.27 -12.40
CA MET A 205 2.34 7.95 -11.66
C MET A 205 2.50 9.29 -12.35
N ASP A 206 1.68 10.27 -11.98
CA ASP A 206 1.92 11.64 -12.43
C ASP A 206 3.32 12.08 -11.97
N SER A 207 3.89 13.09 -12.62
CA SER A 207 5.21 13.65 -12.32
C SER A 207 5.42 13.93 -10.83
N ASP A 208 4.34 14.25 -10.12
CA ASP A 208 4.30 14.50 -8.68
C ASP A 208 4.57 13.24 -7.86
N PHE A 209 4.08 12.08 -8.28
CA PHE A 209 4.36 10.79 -7.65
C PHE A 209 5.82 10.37 -7.86
N THR A 210 6.38 10.53 -9.07
CA THR A 210 7.82 10.33 -9.30
C THR A 210 8.68 11.30 -8.49
N SER A 211 8.20 12.49 -8.14
CA SER A 211 8.92 13.40 -7.24
C SER A 211 8.94 12.87 -5.81
N ILE A 212 7.81 12.35 -5.31
CA ILE A 212 7.67 11.72 -3.99
C ILE A 212 8.50 10.41 -3.90
N PHE A 213 8.59 9.64 -4.99
CA PHE A 213 9.42 8.43 -5.05
C PHE A 213 10.89 8.68 -5.37
N ALA A 214 11.24 9.76 -6.08
CA ALA A 214 12.62 10.24 -6.14
C ALA A 214 13.11 10.60 -4.73
N ILE A 215 12.22 11.14 -3.89
CA ILE A 215 12.47 11.42 -2.47
C ILE A 215 12.61 10.11 -1.68
N ALA A 216 11.61 9.22 -1.72
CA ALA A 216 11.59 7.97 -0.95
C ALA A 216 12.63 6.93 -1.40
N GLY A 217 13.01 6.89 -2.67
CA GLY A 217 14.04 6.01 -3.23
C GLY A 217 15.46 6.62 -3.37
N GLY A 218 15.66 7.92 -3.13
CA GLY A 218 16.99 8.52 -3.37
C GLY A 218 17.24 9.98 -2.99
N ALA A 219 16.24 10.77 -2.57
CA ALA A 219 16.41 12.22 -2.42
C ALA A 219 15.66 12.79 -1.21
N ILE A 220 15.79 12.21 -0.01
CA ILE A 220 15.22 12.83 1.20
C ILE A 220 16.06 13.97 1.78
N GLY A 221 16.71 14.74 0.90
CA GLY A 221 17.44 15.95 1.22
C GLY A 221 16.76 17.23 0.77
N ALA A 222 16.06 17.24 -0.37
CA ALA A 222 15.83 18.50 -1.11
C ALA A 222 14.38 19.00 -1.21
N ALA A 223 13.36 18.17 -0.98
CA ALA A 223 12.01 18.47 -1.50
C ALA A 223 10.89 18.56 -0.45
N VAL A 224 11.21 18.87 0.81
CA VAL A 224 10.15 19.20 1.79
C VAL A 224 9.56 20.61 1.55
N GLY A 225 10.24 21.46 0.78
CA GLY A 225 9.76 22.81 0.39
C GLY A 225 9.12 22.89 -1.00
N ALA A 226 9.54 22.05 -1.96
CA ALA A 226 9.07 22.16 -3.34
C ALA A 226 7.73 21.42 -3.59
N VAL A 227 7.49 20.31 -2.87
CA VAL A 227 6.24 19.54 -2.96
C VAL A 227 5.10 20.27 -2.23
N THR A 228 5.43 20.98 -1.15
CA THR A 228 4.51 21.84 -0.38
C THR A 228 3.97 22.98 -1.23
N ASP A 229 4.82 23.67 -1.99
CA ASP A 229 4.38 24.79 -2.83
C ASP A 229 3.64 24.32 -4.08
N ALA A 230 4.08 23.24 -4.75
CA ALA A 230 3.44 22.74 -5.97
C ALA A 230 2.05 22.11 -5.74
N ILE A 231 1.87 21.34 -4.65
CA ILE A 231 0.57 20.74 -4.34
C ILE A 231 -0.44 21.80 -3.87
N VAL A 232 0.02 22.86 -3.20
CA VAL A 232 -0.83 23.97 -2.75
C VAL A 232 -1.11 24.98 -3.88
N SER A 233 -0.23 25.10 -4.88
CA SER A 233 -0.38 26.08 -5.97
C SER A 233 -1.19 25.58 -7.16
N ASN A 234 -1.15 24.29 -7.49
CA ASN A 234 -1.67 23.79 -8.78
C ASN A 234 -3.06 23.16 -8.74
N ASN A 235 -3.61 22.83 -7.57
CA ASN A 235 -4.97 22.30 -7.44
C ASN A 235 -5.88 23.31 -6.74
N LYS A 236 -7.06 23.51 -7.33
CA LYS A 236 -8.09 24.45 -6.87
C LYS A 236 -8.33 24.27 -5.36
N LYS A 237 -8.21 25.38 -4.63
CA LYS A 237 -8.20 25.53 -3.16
C LYS A 237 -9.41 24.99 -2.38
N GLU A 238 -10.39 24.31 -2.99
CA GLU A 238 -11.73 24.16 -2.39
C GLU A 238 -12.05 22.80 -1.73
N ASP A 239 -11.22 21.75 -1.85
CA ASP A 239 -11.62 20.39 -1.36
C ASP A 239 -10.64 19.68 -0.40
N TYR A 240 -9.60 20.35 0.12
CA TYR A 240 -8.71 19.72 1.11
C TYR A 240 -9.30 19.78 2.52
N SER A 241 -9.34 18.65 3.23
CA SER A 241 -9.77 18.61 4.63
C SER A 241 -8.87 19.47 5.52
N GLN A 242 -9.40 20.06 6.60
CA GLN A 242 -8.58 20.87 7.51
C GLN A 242 -7.41 20.06 8.12
N SER A 243 -7.61 18.75 8.30
CA SER A 243 -6.57 17.80 8.73
C SER A 243 -5.40 17.75 7.75
N TYR A 244 -5.67 17.75 6.45
CA TYR A 244 -4.64 17.81 5.39
C TYR A 244 -3.76 19.06 5.56
N ILE A 245 -4.40 20.22 5.64
CA ILE A 245 -3.73 21.52 5.72
C ILE A 245 -2.85 21.58 6.97
N ASN A 246 -3.33 21.01 8.08
CA ASN A 246 -2.57 20.97 9.32
C ASN A 246 -1.31 20.10 9.17
N LEU A 247 -1.40 18.87 8.67
CA LEU A 247 -0.21 18.00 8.51
C LEU A 247 0.86 18.61 7.59
N VAL A 248 0.44 19.25 6.49
CA VAL A 248 1.36 19.95 5.56
C VAL A 248 2.06 21.13 6.26
N LYS A 249 1.33 21.92 7.05
CA LYS A 249 1.94 22.99 7.87
C LYS A 249 3.01 22.46 8.82
N ASN A 250 2.85 21.24 9.30
CA ASN A 250 3.75 20.53 10.22
C ASN A 250 4.97 19.85 9.55
N ASN A 251 5.17 20.04 8.23
CA ASN A 251 6.21 19.40 7.42
C ASN A 251 6.09 17.86 7.33
N PHE A 252 4.89 17.32 7.50
CA PHE A 252 4.65 15.91 7.22
C PHE A 252 4.37 15.69 5.74
N THR A 253 4.88 14.58 5.21
CA THR A 253 4.54 14.11 3.88
C THR A 253 3.48 13.03 4.03
N PHE A 254 2.39 13.13 3.28
CA PHE A 254 1.33 12.12 3.32
C PHE A 254 1.18 11.52 1.93
N HIS A 255 0.70 10.29 1.89
CA HIS A 255 0.27 9.62 0.69
C HIS A 255 -1.18 9.18 0.92
N ASP A 256 -2.11 9.92 0.32
CA ASP A 256 -3.52 9.58 0.35
C ASP A 256 -3.73 8.28 -0.45
N ILE A 257 -4.22 7.20 0.18
CA ILE A 257 -4.48 5.98 -0.57
C ILE A 257 -5.66 6.15 -1.55
N ASN A 258 -6.39 7.27 -1.55
CA ASN A 258 -7.29 7.64 -2.65
C ASN A 258 -6.55 7.85 -3.99
N TYR A 259 -5.21 7.96 -3.98
CA TYR A 259 -4.38 7.83 -5.19
C TYR A 259 -4.22 6.39 -5.67
N MET A 260 -4.71 5.39 -4.93
CA MET A 260 -4.85 4.04 -5.42
C MET A 260 -6.21 3.87 -6.12
N LYS A 261 -6.25 2.97 -7.08
CA LYS A 261 -7.44 2.44 -7.73
C LYS A 261 -7.61 0.98 -7.33
N GLY A 262 -8.85 0.63 -7.02
CA GLY A 262 -9.26 -0.75 -6.85
C GLY A 262 -9.31 -1.47 -8.19
N VAL A 263 -8.88 -2.73 -8.18
CA VAL A 263 -9.01 -3.63 -9.31
C VAL A 263 -9.56 -4.95 -8.80
N ILE A 264 -10.60 -5.45 -9.46
CA ILE A 264 -11.25 -6.72 -9.14
C ILE A 264 -10.93 -7.71 -10.24
N PHE A 265 -10.37 -8.86 -9.89
CA PHE A 265 -10.37 -10.03 -10.77
C PHE A 265 -11.62 -10.85 -10.50
N ASP A 266 -12.48 -10.96 -11.50
CA ASP A 266 -13.71 -11.75 -11.45
C ASP A 266 -13.43 -13.17 -11.96
N VAL A 267 -13.61 -14.16 -11.09
CA VAL A 267 -13.26 -15.55 -11.38
C VAL A 267 -14.20 -16.16 -12.43
N LYS A 268 -15.46 -15.73 -12.48
CA LYS A 268 -16.48 -16.27 -13.38
C LYS A 268 -16.29 -15.76 -14.80
N SER A 269 -16.13 -14.45 -14.97
CA SER A 269 -15.91 -13.83 -16.28
C SER A 269 -14.47 -13.97 -16.77
N LYS A 270 -13.53 -14.24 -15.85
CA LYS A 270 -12.08 -14.28 -16.10
C LYS A 270 -11.51 -12.92 -16.51
N GLU A 271 -12.16 -11.83 -16.09
CA GLU A 271 -11.80 -10.46 -16.45
C GLU A 271 -11.36 -9.62 -15.25
N PHE A 272 -10.65 -8.54 -15.55
CA PHE A 272 -10.29 -7.53 -14.57
C PHE A 272 -11.20 -6.30 -14.72
N PHE A 273 -11.86 -5.92 -13.64
CA PHE A 273 -12.67 -4.72 -13.53
C PHE A 273 -11.91 -3.63 -12.79
N PHE A 274 -11.93 -2.42 -13.34
CA PHE A 274 -11.24 -1.28 -12.77
C PHE A 274 -12.24 -0.37 -12.09
N LEU A 275 -11.99 -0.04 -10.83
CA LEU A 275 -12.79 0.91 -10.08
C LEU A 275 -12.16 2.29 -10.20
N LYS A 276 -12.57 3.07 -11.22
CA LYS A 276 -12.11 4.45 -11.40
C LYS A 276 -12.89 5.37 -10.49
N ASP A 277 -14.19 5.16 -10.43
CA ASP A 277 -15.12 5.92 -9.61
C ASP A 277 -16.16 4.99 -8.93
N CYS A 278 -17.00 5.58 -8.10
CA CYS A 278 -18.01 4.83 -7.36
C CYS A 278 -19.03 4.14 -8.27
N SER A 279 -19.30 4.68 -9.46
CA SER A 279 -20.26 4.08 -10.38
C SER A 279 -19.75 2.75 -10.94
N ASP A 280 -18.43 2.61 -11.14
CA ASP A 280 -17.83 1.32 -11.53
C ASP A 280 -18.09 0.24 -10.47
N LEU A 281 -17.96 0.59 -9.18
CA LEU A 281 -18.20 -0.34 -8.07
C LEU A 281 -19.69 -0.70 -7.94
N ASP A 282 -20.57 0.30 -7.99
CA ASP A 282 -22.02 0.10 -7.94
C ASP A 282 -22.51 -0.78 -9.10
N ASN A 283 -22.01 -0.55 -10.32
CA ASN A 283 -22.29 -1.39 -11.47
C ASN A 283 -21.81 -2.84 -11.27
N TYR A 284 -20.60 -3.03 -10.74
CA TYR A 284 -20.07 -4.36 -10.46
C TYR A 284 -20.94 -5.11 -9.43
N ILE A 285 -21.35 -4.45 -8.35
CA ILE A 285 -22.21 -5.04 -7.31
C ILE A 285 -23.57 -5.47 -7.87
N LYS A 286 -24.17 -4.63 -8.73
CA LYS A 286 -25.44 -4.94 -9.40
C LYS A 286 -25.36 -6.18 -10.27
N MET A 287 -24.21 -6.48 -10.89
CA MET A 287 -24.00 -7.72 -11.66
C MET A 287 -24.17 -8.98 -10.79
N TYR A 288 -23.87 -8.88 -9.49
CA TYR A 288 -23.98 -9.96 -8.51
C TYR A 288 -25.33 -9.99 -7.78
N LYS A 289 -26.33 -9.20 -8.24
CA LYS A 289 -27.67 -9.13 -7.66
C LYS A 289 -27.69 -8.82 -6.15
N SER A 290 -26.66 -8.14 -5.67
CA SER A 290 -26.67 -7.65 -4.29
C SER A 290 -27.66 -6.50 -4.17
N GLU A 291 -28.45 -6.47 -3.10
CA GLU A 291 -29.34 -5.34 -2.76
C GLU A 291 -28.55 -4.14 -2.20
N LEU A 292 -27.23 -4.28 -2.07
CA LEU A 292 -26.34 -3.27 -1.53
C LEU A 292 -26.27 -2.08 -2.50
N THR A 293 -26.78 -0.94 -2.05
CA THR A 293 -26.73 0.33 -2.76
C THR A 293 -25.64 1.19 -2.13
N ILE A 294 -24.72 1.74 -2.94
CA ILE A 294 -23.64 2.61 -2.44
C ILE A 294 -24.06 4.07 -2.53
N ASP A 295 -23.92 4.82 -1.45
CA ASP A 295 -23.95 6.28 -1.52
C ASP A 295 -22.58 6.84 -1.94
N CYS A 296 -22.44 7.07 -3.24
CA CYS A 296 -21.21 7.58 -3.84
C CYS A 296 -20.76 8.96 -3.35
N LYS A 297 -21.56 9.69 -2.58
CA LYS A 297 -21.17 10.99 -2.02
C LYS A 297 -20.38 10.88 -0.72
N THR A 298 -20.55 9.80 0.04
CA THR A 298 -19.95 9.66 1.37
C THR A 298 -19.14 8.36 1.54
N GLU A 299 -19.31 7.38 0.66
CA GLU A 299 -18.85 6.00 0.88
C GLU A 299 -17.68 5.56 -0.03
N TYR A 300 -17.14 6.43 -0.89
CA TYR A 300 -16.14 5.99 -1.88
C TYR A 300 -14.68 6.10 -1.39
N THR A 301 -14.30 5.25 -0.42
CA THR A 301 -12.92 5.09 0.08
C THR A 301 -12.40 3.67 -0.15
N LEU A 302 -11.08 3.44 -0.18
CA LEU A 302 -10.54 2.07 -0.33
C LEU A 302 -11.01 1.13 0.77
N ASP A 303 -11.09 1.57 2.01
CA ASP A 303 -11.60 0.75 3.12
C ASP A 303 -13.02 0.26 2.85
N LYS A 304 -13.88 1.17 2.37
CA LYS A 304 -15.25 0.81 2.03
C LYS A 304 -15.31 -0.10 0.80
N GLN A 305 -14.42 0.10 -0.18
CA GLN A 305 -14.27 -0.86 -1.29
C GLN A 305 -13.90 -2.24 -0.77
N ARG A 306 -12.89 -2.36 0.09
CA ARG A 306 -12.46 -3.64 0.70
C ARG A 306 -13.62 -4.30 1.45
N GLU A 307 -14.31 -3.55 2.30
CA GLU A 307 -15.47 -3.99 3.07
C GLU A 307 -16.58 -4.52 2.16
N ILE A 308 -16.97 -3.75 1.14
CA ILE A 308 -18.03 -4.15 0.22
C ILE A 308 -17.63 -5.39 -0.55
N ILE A 309 -16.43 -5.41 -1.13
CA ILE A 309 -15.95 -6.55 -1.93
C ILE A 309 -15.87 -7.83 -1.10
N ASN A 310 -15.51 -7.76 0.18
CA ASN A 310 -15.56 -8.94 1.07
C ASN A 310 -16.98 -9.51 1.23
N ASN A 311 -18.00 -8.67 1.13
CA ASN A 311 -19.40 -9.01 1.40
C ASN A 311 -20.23 -9.33 0.16
N ILE A 312 -19.71 -9.08 -1.05
CA ILE A 312 -20.31 -9.59 -2.29
C ILE A 312 -20.19 -11.12 -2.30
N LYS A 313 -21.24 -11.80 -2.73
CA LYS A 313 -21.31 -13.27 -2.86
C LYS A 313 -21.38 -13.69 -4.31
#